data_AF-A0AAU7UH85-F1
#
_entry.id   AF-A0AAU7UH85-F1
#
_cell.length_a   1.000
_cell.length_b   1.000
_cell.length_c   1.000
_cell.angle_alpha   90.00
_cell.angle_beta   90.00
_cell.angle_gamma   90.00
#
_symmetry.space_group_name_H-M   'P 1'
#
loop_
_entity.id
_entity.type
_entity.pdbx_description
1 polymer ?
#
loop_
_entity_poly.entity_id
_entity_poly.type
_entity_poly.pdbx_seq_one_letter_code
_entity_poly.pdbx_strand_id
1 'polypeptide(L)'
;MTASPFNLDPQEKLSLGENIAHHIQSLLHQGKLRPGDTLPTQRELAQQYGTSVSAVREAISILSAAGLVDARPGRGTLILEAAEQPPSVNLWLGAVTSEQQALDFLETRQALEHYTIAQAAQRASPDDQQELRQVLAQMKEARGDPERFVQADLALHFAIARAAGNPVMVRLLHAIHTPVSHVLRYVSHQLIAEGRFGELYVIHEALVGAILDRNAAGALAAFDTMMGTVVGGDTLALALGRAAPQDAPLGEAFAEDLHWNLTRLIGPMAEVLIPEAAGQLGHTPATLTPRDLGAFLTTVGRQLPAGKQAEWQALSDLLLTRYGRVEG
;
A
#
# COMPACT_ATOMS: atom_id res chain seq x y z
N MET A 1 -40.22 6.72 26.41
CA MET A 1 -40.23 7.21 25.01
C MET A 1 -38.79 7.25 24.54
N THR A 2 -38.37 6.25 23.77
CA THR A 2 -37.07 6.22 23.09
C THR A 2 -37.11 7.19 21.92
N ALA A 3 -36.20 8.17 21.86
CA ALA A 3 -36.05 9.02 20.69
C ALA A 3 -35.68 8.14 19.47
N SER A 4 -36.31 8.41 18.33
CA SER A 4 -36.16 7.62 17.10
C SER A 4 -34.73 7.74 16.54
N PRO A 5 -34.07 6.64 16.15
CA PRO A 5 -32.78 6.68 15.44
C PRO A 5 -32.90 7.24 14.01
N PHE A 6 -34.12 7.56 13.58
CA PHE A 6 -34.48 8.05 12.25
C PHE A 6 -35.24 9.39 12.36
N ASN A 7 -34.65 10.40 12.98
CA ASN A 7 -35.10 11.77 12.72
C ASN A 7 -34.49 12.18 11.37
N LEU A 8 -35.25 11.99 10.30
CA LEU A 8 -34.80 12.06 8.91
C LEU A 8 -34.83 13.48 8.34
N ASP A 9 -33.89 13.69 7.42
CA ASP A 9 -33.61 14.81 6.54
C ASP A 9 -34.82 15.37 5.76
N PRO A 10 -34.97 16.71 5.60
CA PRO A 10 -35.91 17.26 4.65
C PRO A 10 -35.43 17.27 3.19
N GLN A 11 -34.12 17.38 2.88
CA GLN A 11 -33.54 17.28 1.53
C GLN A 11 -32.01 17.20 1.70
N GLU A 12 -31.38 16.06 1.37
CA GLU A 12 -29.91 15.88 1.21
C GLU A 12 -29.40 16.81 0.10
N LYS A 13 -29.41 18.12 0.36
CA LYS A 13 -28.68 19.07 -0.45
C LYS A 13 -27.24 18.80 -0.12
N LEU A 14 -26.48 18.40 -1.14
CA LEU A 14 -25.03 18.50 -1.14
C LEU A 14 -24.63 19.74 -0.33
N SER A 15 -23.67 19.59 0.57
CA SER A 15 -23.06 20.71 1.26
C SER A 15 -22.67 21.77 0.22
N LEU A 16 -22.57 23.03 0.64
CA LEU A 16 -22.17 24.07 -0.30
C LEU A 16 -20.79 23.76 -0.89
N GLY A 17 -19.91 23.11 -0.12
CA GLY A 17 -18.64 22.57 -0.62
C GLY A 17 -18.81 21.44 -1.63
N GLU A 18 -19.70 20.49 -1.39
CA GLU A 18 -20.01 19.40 -2.32
C GLU A 18 -20.61 19.91 -3.64
N ASN A 19 -21.52 20.88 -3.61
CA ASN A 19 -22.07 21.52 -4.81
C ASN A 19 -20.98 22.21 -5.64
N ILE A 20 -20.07 22.93 -4.97
CA ILE A 20 -18.93 23.58 -5.63
C ILE A 20 -18.01 22.53 -6.26
N ALA A 21 -17.71 21.44 -5.55
CA ALA A 21 -16.90 20.34 -6.06
C ALA A 21 -17.55 19.69 -7.30
N HIS A 22 -18.84 19.40 -7.26
CA HIS A 22 -19.60 18.85 -8.38
C HIS A 22 -19.62 19.79 -9.60
N HIS A 23 -19.78 21.09 -9.37
CA HIS A 23 -19.75 22.05 -10.46
C HIS A 23 -18.34 22.12 -11.10
N ILE A 24 -17.27 22.17 -10.31
CA ILE A 24 -15.89 22.14 -10.81
C ILE A 24 -15.62 20.85 -11.60
N GLN A 25 -16.07 19.70 -11.10
CA GLN A 25 -16.03 18.43 -11.85
C GLN A 25 -16.77 18.53 -13.17
N SER A 26 -17.97 19.10 -13.20
CA SER A 26 -18.73 19.28 -14.44
C SER A 26 -17.98 20.17 -15.45
N LEU A 27 -17.30 21.22 -14.99
CA LEU A 27 -16.44 22.07 -15.84
C LEU A 27 -15.25 21.30 -16.43
N LEU A 28 -14.65 20.38 -15.66
CA LEU A 28 -13.62 19.47 -16.16
C LEU A 28 -14.17 18.52 -17.24
N HIS A 29 -15.32 17.89 -16.98
CA HIS A 29 -15.98 17.00 -17.96
C HIS A 29 -16.38 17.73 -19.26
N GLN A 30 -16.74 19.01 -19.16
CA GLN A 30 -17.07 19.86 -20.31
C GLN A 30 -15.82 20.41 -21.04
N GLY A 31 -14.61 20.13 -20.55
CA GLY A 31 -13.35 20.64 -21.10
C GLY A 31 -13.14 22.15 -20.91
N LYS A 32 -13.92 22.80 -20.04
CA LYS A 32 -13.78 24.23 -19.70
C LYS A 32 -12.61 24.49 -18.74
N LEU A 33 -12.26 23.47 -17.97
CA LEU A 33 -11.04 23.38 -17.18
C LEU A 33 -10.24 22.19 -17.71
N ARG A 34 -8.92 22.30 -17.77
CA ARG A 34 -8.04 21.25 -18.31
C ARG A 34 -7.00 20.84 -17.27
N PRO A 35 -6.54 19.57 -17.31
CA PRO A 35 -5.34 19.15 -16.60
C PRO A 35 -4.17 20.10 -16.83
N GLY A 36 -3.45 20.45 -15.76
CA GLY A 36 -2.38 21.44 -15.77
C GLY A 36 -2.81 22.89 -15.54
N ASP A 37 -4.11 23.20 -15.61
CA ASP A 37 -4.62 24.52 -15.22
C ASP A 37 -4.53 24.71 -13.70
N THR A 38 -4.40 25.95 -13.24
CA THR A 38 -4.45 26.30 -11.81
C THR A 38 -5.81 26.93 -11.50
N LEU A 39 -6.52 26.41 -10.50
CA LEU A 39 -7.75 27.04 -10.02
C LEU A 39 -7.44 28.41 -9.39
N PRO A 40 -8.38 29.38 -9.46
CA PRO A 40 -8.27 30.62 -8.69
C PRO A 40 -8.07 30.35 -7.19
N THR A 41 -7.55 31.32 -6.47
CA THR A 41 -7.32 31.18 -5.04
C THR A 41 -8.63 30.92 -4.28
N GLN A 42 -8.55 30.30 -3.10
CA GLN A 42 -9.74 30.00 -2.29
C GLN A 42 -10.59 31.25 -1.98
N ARG A 43 -9.96 32.42 -1.86
CA ARG A 43 -10.66 33.70 -1.65
C ARG A 43 -11.37 34.18 -2.91
N GLU A 44 -10.74 34.06 -4.08
CA GLU A 44 -11.35 34.42 -5.36
C GLU A 44 -12.50 33.49 -5.71
N LEU A 45 -12.33 32.18 -5.51
CA LEU A 45 -13.40 31.20 -5.67
C LEU A 45 -14.56 31.50 -4.73
N ALA A 46 -14.29 31.85 -3.47
CA ALA A 46 -15.33 32.21 -2.51
C ALA A 46 -16.11 33.45 -2.97
N GLN A 47 -15.43 34.45 -3.53
CA GLN A 47 -16.06 35.64 -4.10
C GLN A 47 -16.90 35.30 -5.35
N GLN A 48 -16.38 34.48 -6.26
CA GLN A 48 -17.08 34.08 -7.50
C GLN A 48 -18.32 33.23 -7.22
N TYR A 49 -18.25 32.33 -6.24
CA TYR A 49 -19.37 31.49 -5.82
C TYR A 49 -20.29 32.17 -4.80
N GLY A 50 -19.98 33.39 -4.34
CA GLY A 50 -20.78 34.10 -3.34
C GLY A 50 -20.89 33.38 -1.99
N THR A 51 -19.81 32.72 -1.56
CA THR A 51 -19.79 31.79 -0.41
C THR A 51 -18.63 32.08 0.56
N SER A 52 -18.53 31.30 1.65
CA SER A 52 -17.42 31.35 2.59
C SER A 52 -16.18 30.62 2.05
N VAL A 53 -14.99 31.08 2.49
CA VAL A 53 -13.71 30.39 2.22
C VAL A 53 -13.70 28.98 2.79
N SER A 54 -14.45 28.71 3.87
CA SER A 54 -14.56 27.37 4.46
C SER A 54 -15.27 26.37 3.54
N ALA A 55 -16.34 26.78 2.85
CA ALA A 55 -17.04 25.93 1.89
C ALA A 55 -16.17 25.65 0.64
N VAL A 56 -15.39 26.62 0.18
CA VAL A 56 -14.42 26.41 -0.90
C VAL A 56 -13.29 25.47 -0.47
N ARG A 57 -12.81 25.61 0.78
CA ARG A 57 -11.78 24.71 1.33
C ARG A 57 -12.29 23.27 1.40
N GLU A 58 -13.55 23.08 1.79
CA GLU A 58 -14.23 21.78 1.77
C GLU A 58 -14.31 21.22 0.34
N ALA A 59 -14.73 22.03 -0.63
CA ALA A 59 -14.77 21.63 -2.04
C ALA A 59 -13.40 21.18 -2.57
N ILE A 60 -12.33 21.94 -2.27
CA ILE A 60 -10.96 21.59 -2.67
C ILE A 60 -10.50 20.32 -1.96
N SER A 61 -10.88 20.12 -0.69
CA SER A 61 -10.57 18.89 0.03
C SER A 61 -11.22 17.67 -0.63
N ILE A 62 -12.48 17.79 -1.05
CA ILE A 62 -13.21 16.73 -1.78
C ILE A 62 -12.54 16.44 -3.12
N LEU A 63 -12.18 17.47 -3.89
CA LEU A 63 -11.50 17.32 -5.19
C LEU A 63 -10.08 16.73 -5.04
N SER A 64 -9.38 17.09 -3.96
CA SER A 64 -8.05 16.56 -3.63
C SER A 64 -8.12 15.09 -3.25
N ALA A 65 -9.07 14.71 -2.39
CA ALA A 65 -9.35 13.32 -2.05
C ALA A 65 -9.77 12.49 -3.28
N ALA A 66 -10.43 13.12 -4.25
CA ALA A 66 -10.79 12.53 -5.53
C ALA A 66 -9.61 12.41 -6.53
N GLY A 67 -8.42 12.91 -6.19
CA GLY A 67 -7.27 12.92 -7.09
C GLY A 67 -7.44 13.84 -8.31
N LEU A 68 -8.36 14.81 -8.25
CA LEU A 68 -8.63 15.74 -9.35
C LEU A 68 -7.81 17.02 -9.24
N VAL A 69 -7.33 17.35 -8.04
CA VAL A 69 -6.49 18.53 -7.80
C VAL A 69 -5.39 18.27 -6.77
N ASP A 70 -4.29 19.00 -6.86
CA ASP A 70 -3.23 19.06 -5.86
C ASP A 70 -3.13 20.49 -5.29
N ALA A 71 -3.48 20.64 -4.00
CA ALA A 71 -3.47 21.93 -3.31
C ALA A 71 -2.18 22.09 -2.49
N ARG A 72 -1.24 22.92 -2.98
CA ARG A 72 0.03 23.17 -2.29
C ARG A 72 0.10 24.57 -1.66
N PRO A 73 0.54 24.70 -0.39
CA PRO A 73 0.78 26.00 0.23
C PRO A 73 1.71 26.87 -0.63
N GLY A 74 1.23 28.06 -1.03
CA GLY A 74 2.00 29.04 -1.80
C GLY A 74 2.11 28.78 -3.31
N ARG A 75 1.56 27.68 -3.86
CA ARG A 75 1.60 27.36 -5.30
C ARG A 75 0.23 27.29 -5.98
N GLY A 76 -0.85 27.44 -5.21
CA GLY A 76 -2.22 27.34 -5.72
C GLY A 76 -2.74 25.89 -5.76
N THR A 77 -3.89 25.70 -6.39
CA THR A 77 -4.54 24.39 -6.54
C THR A 77 -4.45 23.98 -8.01
N LEU A 78 -3.59 23.00 -8.30
CA LEU A 78 -3.33 22.51 -9.65
C LEU A 78 -4.36 21.44 -10.03
N ILE A 79 -4.91 21.51 -11.23
CA ILE A 79 -5.78 20.47 -11.78
C ILE A 79 -4.92 19.32 -12.28
N LEU A 80 -5.18 18.12 -11.77
CA LEU A 80 -4.49 16.91 -12.16
C LEU A 80 -5.13 16.33 -13.42
N GLU A 81 -4.35 15.56 -14.16
CA GLU A 81 -4.93 14.68 -15.18
C GLU A 81 -5.89 13.73 -14.46
N ALA A 82 -7.17 13.82 -14.81
CA ALA A 82 -8.18 13.00 -14.16
C ALA A 82 -7.73 11.54 -14.27
N ALA A 83 -7.50 10.88 -13.13
CA ALA A 83 -7.63 9.43 -13.12
C ALA A 83 -9.00 9.13 -13.73
N GLU A 84 -9.12 8.07 -14.52
CA GLU A 84 -10.29 7.81 -15.38
C GLU A 84 -11.64 7.61 -14.61
N GLN A 85 -11.74 7.96 -13.31
CA GLN A 85 -12.86 7.73 -12.41
C GLN A 85 -13.58 8.99 -11.93
N PRO A 86 -14.92 8.97 -11.88
CA PRO A 86 -15.69 9.93 -11.12
C PRO A 86 -15.62 9.64 -9.59
N PRO A 87 -15.50 10.67 -8.74
CA PRO A 87 -15.39 10.55 -7.27
C PRO A 87 -16.56 9.87 -6.54
N SER A 88 -17.70 9.68 -7.19
CA SER A 88 -18.90 9.10 -6.58
C SER A 88 -18.73 7.65 -6.12
N VAL A 89 -17.86 6.87 -6.78
CA VAL A 89 -17.61 5.47 -6.41
C VAL A 89 -16.71 5.37 -5.17
N ASN A 90 -15.69 6.23 -5.07
CA ASN A 90 -14.82 6.30 -3.88
C ASN A 90 -15.61 6.74 -2.63
N LEU A 91 -16.56 7.67 -2.79
CA LEU A 91 -17.43 8.12 -1.71
C LEU A 91 -18.43 7.03 -1.25
N TRP A 92 -18.90 6.19 -2.17
CA TRP A 92 -19.82 5.07 -1.87
C TRP A 92 -19.12 3.89 -1.18
N LEU A 93 -17.87 3.59 -1.56
CA LEU A 93 -17.10 2.48 -0.98
C LEU A 93 -16.54 2.79 0.41
N GLY A 94 -16.32 4.07 0.74
CA GLY A 94 -15.82 4.50 2.05
C GLY A 94 -14.33 4.20 2.26
N ALA A 95 -13.82 4.60 3.42
CA ALA A 95 -12.44 4.32 3.81
C ALA A 95 -12.32 2.93 4.46
N VAL A 96 -11.18 2.26 4.23
CA VAL A 96 -10.83 1.04 4.95
C VAL A 96 -10.42 1.40 6.37
N THR A 97 -11.17 0.91 7.36
CA THR A 97 -10.95 1.23 8.79
C THR A 97 -10.72 -0.01 9.66
N SER A 98 -10.85 -1.20 9.07
CA SER A 98 -10.62 -2.47 9.76
C SER A 98 -9.93 -3.47 8.83
N GLU A 99 -9.31 -4.46 9.44
CA GLU A 99 -8.65 -5.55 8.73
C GLU A 99 -9.62 -6.36 7.88
N GLN A 100 -10.82 -6.66 8.41
CA GLN A 100 -11.85 -7.35 7.64
C GLN A 100 -12.27 -6.55 6.41
N GLN A 101 -12.45 -5.22 6.55
CA GLN A 101 -12.74 -4.38 5.38
C GLN A 101 -11.59 -4.42 4.37
N ALA A 102 -10.34 -4.34 4.82
CA ALA A 102 -9.18 -4.45 3.94
C ALA A 102 -9.19 -5.77 3.16
N LEU A 103 -9.50 -6.89 3.85
CA LEU A 103 -9.65 -8.20 3.24
C LEU A 103 -10.78 -8.22 2.20
N ASP A 104 -11.96 -7.71 2.52
CA ASP A 104 -13.11 -7.68 1.59
C ASP A 104 -12.78 -6.86 0.32
N PHE A 105 -12.07 -5.73 0.48
CA PHE A 105 -11.59 -4.94 -0.65
C PHE A 105 -10.54 -5.67 -1.48
N LEU A 106 -9.57 -6.35 -0.84
CA LEU A 106 -8.54 -7.11 -1.53
C LEU A 106 -9.11 -8.34 -2.25
N GLU A 107 -10.09 -9.04 -1.67
CA GLU A 107 -10.83 -10.12 -2.32
C GLU A 107 -11.57 -9.60 -3.55
N THR A 108 -12.26 -8.47 -3.42
CA THR A 108 -12.97 -7.86 -4.56
C THR A 108 -11.99 -7.43 -5.64
N ARG A 109 -10.85 -6.82 -5.25
CA ARG A 109 -9.77 -6.46 -6.19
C ARG A 109 -9.24 -7.69 -6.91
N GLN A 110 -8.96 -8.78 -6.19
CA GLN A 110 -8.46 -10.03 -6.74
C GLN A 110 -9.42 -10.59 -7.81
N ALA A 111 -10.73 -10.56 -7.56
CA ALA A 111 -11.72 -11.00 -8.54
C ALA A 111 -11.70 -10.14 -9.82
N LEU A 112 -11.56 -8.81 -9.70
CA LEU A 112 -11.44 -7.93 -10.86
C LEU A 112 -10.14 -8.19 -11.64
N GLU A 113 -9.04 -8.38 -10.92
CA GLU A 113 -7.73 -8.62 -11.52
C GLU A 113 -7.63 -10.00 -12.19
N HIS A 114 -8.24 -11.04 -11.63
CA HIS A 114 -8.36 -12.33 -12.31
C HIS A 114 -9.02 -12.20 -13.67
N TYR A 115 -10.10 -11.42 -13.75
CA TYR A 115 -10.74 -11.15 -15.03
C TYR A 115 -9.77 -10.42 -15.97
N THR A 116 -9.16 -9.32 -15.53
CA THR A 116 -8.31 -8.52 -16.42
C THR A 116 -7.07 -9.28 -16.87
N ILE A 117 -6.41 -10.03 -16.00
CA ILE A 117 -5.24 -10.87 -16.33
C ILE A 117 -5.62 -11.93 -17.37
N ALA A 118 -6.70 -12.67 -17.14
CA ALA A 118 -7.14 -13.71 -18.06
C ALA A 118 -7.50 -13.13 -19.44
N GLN A 119 -8.16 -11.97 -19.47
CA GLN A 119 -8.50 -11.28 -20.72
C GLN A 119 -7.26 -10.68 -21.40
N ALA A 120 -6.32 -10.10 -20.66
CA ALA A 120 -5.09 -9.54 -21.20
C ALA A 120 -4.25 -10.62 -21.89
N ALA A 121 -4.10 -11.80 -21.29
CA ALA A 121 -3.42 -12.93 -21.93
C ALA A 121 -4.06 -13.33 -23.28
N GLN A 122 -5.38 -13.13 -23.43
CA GLN A 122 -6.09 -13.44 -24.67
C GLN A 122 -6.08 -12.29 -25.68
N ARG A 123 -6.14 -11.04 -25.21
CA ARG A 123 -6.49 -9.86 -26.04
C ARG A 123 -5.35 -8.88 -26.27
N ALA A 124 -4.28 -8.92 -25.46
CA ALA A 124 -3.20 -7.96 -25.53
C ALA A 124 -2.66 -7.81 -26.98
N SER A 125 -2.74 -6.59 -27.48
CA SER A 125 -2.18 -6.17 -28.75
C SER A 125 -0.65 -6.07 -28.67
N PRO A 126 0.06 -5.99 -29.81
CA PRO A 126 1.51 -5.76 -29.78
C PRO A 126 1.91 -4.50 -29.01
N ASP A 127 1.11 -3.44 -29.05
CA ASP A 127 1.36 -2.20 -28.32
C ASP A 127 1.16 -2.39 -26.81
N ASP A 128 0.10 -3.10 -26.40
CA ASP A 128 -0.12 -3.45 -24.99
C ASP A 128 1.04 -4.32 -24.45
N GLN A 129 1.50 -5.29 -25.23
CA GLN A 129 2.62 -6.14 -24.87
C GLN A 129 3.92 -5.34 -24.70
N GLN A 130 4.13 -4.32 -25.55
CA GLN A 130 5.27 -3.43 -25.43
C GLN A 130 5.16 -2.55 -24.18
N GLU A 131 3.97 -2.04 -23.87
CA GLU A 131 3.71 -1.29 -22.65
C GLU A 131 4.00 -2.14 -21.39
N LEU A 132 3.51 -3.38 -21.34
CA LEU A 132 3.78 -4.31 -20.23
C LEU A 132 5.29 -4.54 -20.02
N ARG A 133 6.06 -4.69 -21.11
CA ARG A 133 7.53 -4.81 -21.03
C ARG A 133 8.18 -3.55 -20.48
N GLN A 134 7.72 -2.38 -20.89
CA GLN A 134 8.25 -1.09 -20.43
C GLN A 134 8.00 -0.89 -18.93
N VAL A 135 6.78 -1.16 -18.46
CA VAL A 135 6.44 -1.04 -17.04
C VAL A 135 7.23 -2.05 -16.20
N LEU A 136 7.39 -3.28 -16.67
CA LEU A 136 8.23 -4.27 -15.99
C LEU A 136 9.71 -3.83 -15.92
N ALA A 137 10.23 -3.18 -16.95
CA ALA A 137 11.58 -2.62 -16.93
C ALA A 137 11.71 -1.48 -15.90
N GLN A 138 10.72 -0.58 -15.83
CA GLN A 138 10.68 0.49 -14.82
C GLN A 138 10.65 -0.09 -13.39
N MET A 139 9.88 -1.15 -13.16
CA MET A 139 9.84 -1.85 -11.89
C MET A 139 11.22 -2.43 -11.53
N LYS A 140 11.93 -3.01 -12.49
CA LYS A 140 13.30 -3.51 -12.28
C LYS A 140 14.27 -2.41 -11.87
N GLU A 141 14.15 -1.24 -12.49
CA GLU A 141 14.98 -0.06 -12.21
C GLU A 141 14.66 0.59 -10.86
N ALA A 142 13.50 0.32 -10.29
CA ALA A 142 13.10 0.80 -8.96
C ALA A 142 13.79 0.06 -7.79
N ARG A 143 14.79 -0.79 -8.07
CA ARG A 143 15.54 -1.50 -7.04
C ARG A 143 16.16 -0.51 -6.04
N GLY A 144 15.80 -0.67 -4.76
CA GLY A 144 16.27 0.20 -3.68
C GLY A 144 15.49 1.51 -3.54
N ASP A 145 14.44 1.71 -4.33
CA ASP A 145 13.50 2.84 -4.24
C ASP A 145 12.07 2.32 -4.10
N PRO A 146 11.56 2.16 -2.86
CA PRO A 146 10.23 1.62 -2.61
C PRO A 146 9.10 2.42 -3.25
N GLU A 147 9.20 3.75 -3.32
CA GLU A 147 8.13 4.58 -3.86
C GLU A 147 8.06 4.43 -5.38
N ARG A 148 9.22 4.38 -6.06
CA ARG A 148 9.25 4.06 -7.50
C ARG A 148 8.73 2.64 -7.78
N PHE A 149 8.98 1.68 -6.88
CA PHE A 149 8.45 0.33 -7.02
C PHE A 149 6.93 0.33 -6.92
N VAL A 150 6.35 0.98 -5.90
CA VAL A 150 4.89 1.12 -5.72
C VAL A 150 4.23 1.76 -6.93
N GLN A 151 4.86 2.78 -7.53
CA GLN A 151 4.34 3.43 -8.73
C GLN A 151 4.36 2.48 -9.94
N ALA A 152 5.45 1.74 -10.13
CA ALA A 152 5.58 0.79 -11.23
C ALA A 152 4.64 -0.43 -11.08
N ASP A 153 4.47 -0.92 -9.85
CA ASP A 153 3.50 -1.95 -9.47
C ASP A 153 2.08 -1.55 -9.85
N LEU A 154 1.64 -0.38 -9.40
CA LEU A 154 0.33 0.15 -9.74
C LEU A 154 0.15 0.35 -11.25
N ALA A 155 1.16 0.92 -11.91
CA ALA A 155 1.16 1.12 -13.36
C ALA A 155 1.00 -0.21 -14.12
N LEU A 156 1.61 -1.28 -13.62
CA LEU A 156 1.54 -2.61 -14.24
C LEU A 156 0.13 -3.18 -14.17
N HIS A 157 -0.51 -3.15 -13.00
CA HIS A 157 -1.90 -3.61 -12.85
C HIS A 157 -2.87 -2.85 -13.76
N PHE A 158 -2.68 -1.54 -13.94
CA PHE A 158 -3.49 -0.76 -14.87
C PHE A 158 -3.17 -1.04 -16.35
N ALA A 159 -1.91 -1.30 -16.70
CA ALA A 159 -1.55 -1.71 -18.06
C ALA A 159 -2.20 -3.06 -18.41
N ILE A 160 -2.19 -4.03 -17.49
CA ILE A 160 -2.90 -5.30 -17.65
C ILE A 160 -4.42 -5.06 -17.82
N ALA A 161 -5.01 -4.18 -17.01
CA ALA A 161 -6.43 -3.83 -17.11
C ALA A 161 -6.80 -3.20 -18.46
N ARG A 162 -5.95 -2.34 -19.01
CA ARG A 162 -6.13 -1.78 -20.36
C ARG A 162 -6.03 -2.87 -21.43
N ALA A 163 -5.02 -3.74 -21.34
CA ALA A 163 -4.79 -4.86 -22.26
C ALA A 163 -5.96 -5.87 -22.28
N ALA A 164 -6.76 -5.94 -21.21
CA ALA A 164 -8.00 -6.73 -21.17
C ALA A 164 -9.09 -6.22 -22.15
N GLY A 165 -8.97 -4.99 -22.64
CA GLY A 165 -9.87 -4.40 -23.63
C GLY A 165 -11.26 -4.06 -23.10
N ASN A 166 -11.44 -4.00 -21.77
CA ASN A 166 -12.68 -3.57 -21.15
C ASN A 166 -12.45 -2.29 -20.31
N PRO A 167 -12.79 -1.10 -20.82
CA PRO A 167 -12.53 0.17 -20.13
C PRO A 167 -13.30 0.30 -18.81
N VAL A 168 -14.39 -0.45 -18.62
CA VAL A 168 -15.10 -0.49 -17.33
C VAL A 168 -14.26 -1.18 -16.25
N MET A 169 -13.43 -2.17 -16.61
CA MET A 169 -12.58 -2.86 -15.64
C MET A 169 -11.46 -1.97 -15.12
N VAL A 170 -10.82 -1.19 -16.00
CA VAL A 170 -9.86 -0.15 -15.59
C VAL A 170 -10.52 0.78 -14.58
N ARG A 171 -11.80 1.11 -14.84
CA ARG A 171 -12.57 1.96 -13.95
C ARG A 171 -12.80 1.41 -12.57
N LEU A 172 -13.33 0.19 -12.51
CA LEU A 172 -13.55 -0.50 -11.26
C LEU A 172 -12.26 -0.72 -10.47
N LEU A 173 -11.15 -1.04 -11.15
CA LEU A 173 -9.85 -1.21 -10.49
C LEU A 173 -9.33 0.07 -9.85
N HIS A 174 -9.49 1.23 -10.49
CA HIS A 174 -9.13 2.51 -9.87
C HIS A 174 -10.00 2.81 -8.64
N ALA A 175 -11.30 2.57 -8.74
CA ALA A 175 -12.23 2.81 -7.65
C ALA A 175 -11.93 1.93 -6.43
N ILE A 176 -11.59 0.66 -6.66
CA ILE A 176 -11.20 -0.27 -5.59
C ILE A 176 -9.77 -0.01 -5.09
N HIS A 177 -8.86 0.47 -5.92
CA HIS A 177 -7.49 0.75 -5.49
C HIS A 177 -7.44 1.85 -4.42
N THR A 178 -8.23 2.90 -4.56
CA THR A 178 -8.11 4.10 -3.71
C THR A 178 -8.23 3.77 -2.22
N PRO A 179 -9.26 3.03 -1.75
CA PRO A 179 -9.40 2.66 -0.33
C PRO A 179 -8.27 1.80 0.23
N VAL A 180 -7.65 0.93 -0.58
CA VAL A 180 -6.56 0.03 -0.15
C VAL A 180 -5.15 0.52 -0.51
N SER A 181 -5.03 1.69 -1.13
CA SER A 181 -3.74 2.21 -1.63
C SER A 181 -2.68 2.33 -0.52
N HIS A 182 -3.06 2.76 0.69
CA HIS A 182 -2.15 2.85 1.82
C HIS A 182 -1.66 1.46 2.27
N VAL A 183 -2.54 0.44 2.23
CA VAL A 183 -2.22 -0.94 2.60
C VAL A 183 -1.18 -1.50 1.63
N LEU A 184 -1.44 -1.39 0.33
CA LEU A 184 -0.56 -1.90 -0.72
C LEU A 184 0.80 -1.18 -0.72
N ARG A 185 0.80 0.15 -0.52
CA ARG A 185 2.02 0.94 -0.37
C ARG A 185 2.84 0.45 0.83
N TYR A 186 2.19 0.27 1.98
CA TYR A 186 2.84 -0.21 3.19
C TYR A 186 3.51 -1.58 2.98
N VAL A 187 2.76 -2.55 2.45
CA VAL A 187 3.25 -3.91 2.15
C VAL A 187 4.49 -3.84 1.26
N SER A 188 4.41 -3.09 0.17
CA SER A 188 5.51 -2.91 -0.77
C SER A 188 6.75 -2.33 -0.06
N HIS A 189 6.59 -1.27 0.72
CA HIS A 189 7.68 -0.67 1.48
C HIS A 189 8.36 -1.67 2.44
N GLN A 190 7.58 -2.47 3.15
CA GLN A 190 8.12 -3.47 4.09
C GLN A 190 8.93 -4.53 3.35
N LEU A 191 8.36 -5.12 2.30
CA LEU A 191 9.03 -6.16 1.53
C LEU A 191 10.33 -5.66 0.88
N ILE A 192 10.35 -4.41 0.40
CA ILE A 192 11.59 -3.80 -0.12
C ILE A 192 12.60 -3.58 1.02
N ALA A 193 12.17 -3.06 2.17
CA ALA A 193 13.04 -2.84 3.33
C ALA A 193 13.66 -4.15 3.87
N GLU A 194 12.92 -5.25 3.79
CA GLU A 194 13.38 -6.60 4.15
C GLU A 194 14.32 -7.24 3.10
N GLY A 195 14.62 -6.54 2.01
CA GLY A 195 15.49 -7.05 0.94
C GLY A 195 14.81 -8.03 -0.01
N ARG A 196 13.48 -8.18 0.05
CA ARG A 196 12.69 -9.15 -0.73
C ARG A 196 12.30 -8.64 -2.11
N PHE A 197 12.90 -7.54 -2.58
CA PHE A 197 12.69 -7.00 -3.93
C PHE A 197 12.82 -8.08 -5.02
N GLY A 198 13.85 -8.95 -4.92
CA GLY A 198 14.10 -9.98 -5.91
C GLY A 198 12.95 -10.99 -6.04
N GLU A 199 12.38 -11.40 -4.91
CA GLU A 199 11.21 -12.31 -4.88
C GLU A 199 10.01 -11.66 -5.55
N LEU A 200 9.68 -10.42 -5.17
CA LEU A 200 8.56 -9.68 -5.73
C LEU A 200 8.70 -9.44 -7.23
N TYR A 201 9.89 -9.03 -7.67
CA TYR A 201 10.14 -8.77 -9.08
C TYR A 201 9.97 -10.04 -9.92
N VAL A 202 10.46 -11.19 -9.45
CA VAL A 202 10.33 -12.47 -10.16
C VAL A 202 8.86 -12.87 -10.33
N ILE A 203 8.02 -12.61 -9.34
CA ILE A 203 6.57 -12.89 -9.43
C ILE A 203 5.93 -12.02 -10.53
N HIS A 204 6.26 -10.73 -10.57
CA HIS A 204 5.78 -9.82 -11.63
C HIS A 204 6.30 -10.18 -13.01
N GLU A 205 7.58 -10.57 -13.11
CA GLU A 205 8.19 -11.04 -14.37
C GLU A 205 7.48 -12.30 -14.88
N ALA A 206 7.16 -13.24 -14.00
CA ALA A 206 6.41 -14.44 -14.34
C ALA A 206 4.97 -14.13 -14.80
N LEU A 207 4.29 -13.21 -14.11
CA LEU A 207 2.95 -12.73 -14.50
C LEU A 207 2.95 -12.12 -15.91
N VAL A 208 3.85 -11.17 -16.16
CA VAL A 208 3.97 -10.51 -17.47
C VAL A 208 4.37 -11.51 -18.53
N GLY A 209 5.38 -12.35 -18.27
CA GLY A 209 5.81 -13.40 -19.20
C GLY A 209 4.65 -14.31 -19.62
N ALA A 210 3.85 -14.77 -18.66
CA ALA A 210 2.69 -15.61 -18.94
C ALA A 210 1.61 -14.88 -19.74
N ILE A 211 1.37 -13.58 -19.52
CA ILE A 211 0.46 -12.77 -20.36
C ILE A 211 0.98 -12.68 -21.79
N LEU A 212 2.28 -12.41 -21.98
CA LEU A 212 2.92 -12.31 -23.29
C LEU A 212 2.87 -13.64 -24.06
N ASP A 213 3.03 -14.75 -23.36
CA ASP A 213 2.94 -16.11 -23.89
C ASP A 213 1.49 -16.58 -24.09
N ARG A 214 0.50 -15.73 -23.81
CA ARG A 214 -0.94 -16.03 -23.85
C ARG A 214 -1.35 -17.18 -22.94
N ASN A 215 -0.59 -17.41 -21.88
CA ASN A 215 -0.83 -18.42 -20.86
C ASN A 215 -1.62 -17.83 -19.69
N ALA A 216 -2.95 -17.73 -19.85
CA ALA A 216 -3.83 -17.19 -18.81
C ALA A 216 -3.71 -17.95 -17.47
N ALA A 217 -3.58 -19.27 -17.51
CA ALA A 217 -3.47 -20.09 -16.29
C ALA A 217 -2.15 -19.79 -15.52
N GLY A 218 -1.03 -19.68 -16.24
CA GLY A 218 0.25 -19.31 -15.65
C GLY A 218 0.23 -17.89 -15.08
N ALA A 219 -0.41 -16.96 -15.77
CA ALA A 219 -0.55 -15.58 -15.33
C ALA A 219 -1.36 -15.48 -14.02
N LEU A 220 -2.50 -16.17 -13.96
CA LEU A 220 -3.32 -16.23 -12.74
C LEU A 220 -2.56 -16.86 -11.56
N ALA A 221 -1.84 -17.95 -11.78
CA ALA A 221 -1.06 -18.60 -10.73
C ALA A 221 0.07 -17.68 -10.16
N ALA A 222 0.74 -16.93 -11.03
CA ALA A 222 1.73 -15.94 -10.61
C ALA A 222 1.07 -14.81 -9.78
N PHE A 223 -0.09 -14.32 -10.21
CA PHE A 223 -0.84 -13.31 -9.47
C PHE A 223 -1.37 -13.82 -8.12
N ASP A 224 -1.86 -15.05 -8.03
CA ASP A 224 -2.30 -15.63 -6.75
C ASP A 224 -1.13 -15.78 -5.77
N THR A 225 0.06 -16.10 -6.28
CA THR A 225 1.29 -16.11 -5.47
C THR A 225 1.61 -14.71 -4.95
N MET A 226 1.48 -13.68 -5.79
CA MET A 226 1.65 -12.28 -5.39
C MET A 226 0.66 -11.90 -4.29
N MET A 227 -0.63 -12.19 -4.48
CA MET A 227 -1.66 -11.89 -3.48
C MET A 227 -1.37 -12.58 -2.16
N GLY A 228 -0.95 -13.85 -2.16
CA GLY A 228 -0.54 -14.56 -0.94
C GLY A 228 0.54 -13.85 -0.12
N THR A 229 1.44 -13.11 -0.76
CA THR A 229 2.44 -12.28 -0.04
C THR A 229 1.85 -11.02 0.59
N VAL A 230 0.77 -10.47 0.02
CA VAL A 230 0.10 -9.26 0.49
C VAL A 230 -0.87 -9.56 1.65
N VAL A 231 -1.62 -10.65 1.55
CA VAL A 231 -2.64 -11.04 2.55
C VAL A 231 -2.09 -11.93 3.68
N GLY A 232 -0.83 -12.32 3.63
CA GLY A 232 -0.22 -13.22 4.62
C GLY A 232 0.22 -12.53 5.91
N GLY A 233 0.05 -13.22 7.05
CA GLY A 233 0.57 -12.83 8.36
C GLY A 233 -0.05 -11.54 8.93
N ASP A 234 0.72 -10.80 9.72
CA ASP A 234 0.28 -9.54 10.38
C ASP A 234 0.34 -8.31 9.45
N THR A 235 0.64 -8.51 8.16
CA THR A 235 0.92 -7.43 7.21
C THR A 235 -0.22 -6.42 7.11
N LEU A 236 -1.47 -6.89 7.09
CA LEU A 236 -2.67 -6.06 7.02
C LEU A 236 -2.90 -5.24 8.29
N ALA A 237 -2.77 -5.87 9.45
CA ALA A 237 -2.92 -5.21 10.74
C ALA A 237 -1.90 -4.06 10.89
N LEU A 238 -0.65 -4.34 10.54
CA LEU A 238 0.43 -3.36 10.56
C LEU A 238 0.23 -2.21 9.56
N ALA A 239 -0.29 -2.51 8.38
CA ALA A 239 -0.56 -1.52 7.35
C ALA A 239 -1.65 -0.52 7.76
N LEU A 240 -2.64 -0.99 8.52
CA LEU A 240 -3.74 -0.19 9.07
C LEU A 240 -3.33 0.63 10.31
N GLY A 241 -2.04 0.66 10.65
CA GLY A 241 -1.53 1.40 11.79
C GLY A 241 -1.93 0.81 13.14
N ARG A 242 -2.32 -0.47 13.20
CA ARG A 242 -2.39 -1.19 14.47
C ARG A 242 -0.99 -1.60 14.87
N ALA A 243 -0.60 -1.37 16.13
CA ALA A 243 0.61 -1.95 16.70
C ALA A 243 0.72 -3.43 16.31
N ALA A 244 1.93 -3.87 15.94
CA ALA A 244 2.25 -5.29 15.97
C ALA A 244 1.82 -5.85 17.33
N PRO A 245 1.11 -6.99 17.41
CA PRO A 245 0.79 -7.56 18.69
C PRO A 245 2.09 -7.82 19.47
N GLN A 246 2.31 -7.01 20.51
CA GLN A 246 3.53 -7.00 21.32
C GLN A 246 3.82 -8.35 21.98
N ASP A 247 2.77 -9.16 22.12
CA ASP A 247 2.75 -10.46 22.77
C ASP A 247 2.72 -11.64 21.78
N ALA A 248 2.65 -11.38 20.47
CA ALA A 248 2.68 -12.44 19.48
C ALA A 248 4.10 -13.00 19.32
N PRO A 249 4.25 -14.33 19.16
CA PRO A 249 5.53 -14.93 18.81
C PRO A 249 6.10 -14.37 17.50
N LEU A 250 7.38 -14.01 17.50
CA LEU A 250 8.12 -13.58 16.30
C LEU A 250 8.32 -14.72 15.27
N GLY A 251 8.21 -15.97 15.70
CA GLY A 251 8.13 -17.15 14.83
C GLY A 251 9.48 -17.68 14.33
N GLU A 252 9.42 -18.76 13.54
CA GLU A 252 10.61 -19.48 13.04
C GLU A 252 11.45 -18.63 12.08
N ALA A 253 10.83 -17.79 11.26
CA ALA A 253 11.56 -16.90 10.35
C ALA A 253 12.47 -15.90 11.10
N PHE A 254 12.01 -15.40 12.25
CA PHE A 254 12.85 -14.59 13.14
C PHE A 254 13.96 -15.43 13.77
N ALA A 255 13.66 -16.64 14.25
CA ALA A 255 14.65 -17.52 14.85
C ALA A 255 15.78 -17.87 13.87
N GLU A 256 15.44 -18.14 12.61
CA GLU A 256 16.39 -18.39 11.51
C GLU A 256 17.24 -17.15 11.20
N ASP A 257 16.63 -15.97 11.05
CA ASP A 257 17.34 -14.71 10.78
C ASP A 257 18.30 -14.36 11.94
N LEU A 258 17.82 -14.48 13.17
CA LEU A 258 18.62 -14.28 14.38
C LEU A 258 19.82 -15.24 14.42
N HIS A 259 19.57 -16.54 14.21
CA HIS A 259 20.61 -17.55 14.21
C HIS A 259 21.66 -17.30 13.13
N TRP A 260 21.22 -16.96 11.92
CA TRP A 260 22.12 -16.65 10.81
C TRP A 260 23.01 -15.44 11.12
N ASN A 261 22.43 -14.35 11.62
CA ASN A 261 23.18 -13.13 11.94
C ASN A 261 24.17 -13.33 13.10
N LEU A 262 23.75 -13.98 14.19
CA LEU A 262 24.64 -14.23 15.32
C LEU A 262 25.74 -15.24 14.99
N THR A 263 25.46 -16.27 14.19
CA THR A 263 26.50 -17.23 13.78
C THR A 263 27.60 -16.53 12.98
N ARG A 264 27.27 -15.52 12.17
CA ARG A 264 28.28 -14.70 11.48
C ARG A 264 29.07 -13.80 12.43
N LEU A 265 28.47 -13.37 13.53
CA LEU A 265 29.11 -12.48 14.49
C LEU A 265 30.04 -13.21 15.45
N ILE A 266 29.58 -14.35 16.00
CA ILE A 266 30.23 -15.09 17.09
C ILE A 266 30.47 -16.57 16.82
N GLY A 267 30.17 -17.06 15.61
CA GLY A 267 30.42 -18.44 15.23
C GLY A 267 29.57 -19.43 16.03
N PRO A 268 30.10 -20.62 16.35
CA PRO A 268 29.37 -21.70 17.04
C PRO A 268 28.79 -21.31 18.39
N MET A 269 29.31 -20.25 19.03
CA MET A 269 28.79 -19.74 20.29
C MET A 269 27.33 -19.31 20.19
N ALA A 270 26.85 -18.97 18.99
CA ALA A 270 25.44 -18.66 18.74
C ALA A 270 24.49 -19.83 19.07
N GLU A 271 24.90 -21.08 18.88
CA GLU A 271 24.07 -22.26 19.17
C GLU A 271 23.74 -22.42 20.66
N VAL A 272 24.61 -21.88 21.53
CA VAL A 272 24.43 -21.92 22.98
C VAL A 272 23.78 -20.63 23.48
N LEU A 273 24.28 -19.49 23.02
CA LEU A 273 23.89 -18.19 23.54
C LEU A 273 22.44 -17.81 23.22
N ILE A 274 21.94 -18.19 22.03
CA ILE A 274 20.57 -17.84 21.61
C ILE A 274 19.52 -18.58 22.44
N PRO A 275 19.53 -19.92 22.57
CA PRO A 275 18.56 -20.62 23.39
C PRO A 275 18.66 -20.28 24.87
N GLU A 276 19.88 -20.05 25.39
CA GLU A 276 20.10 -19.69 26.79
C GLU A 276 19.50 -18.31 27.10
N ALA A 277 19.78 -17.30 26.29
CA ALA A 277 19.25 -15.96 26.49
C ALA A 277 17.72 -15.90 26.32
N ALA A 278 17.15 -16.68 25.40
CA ALA A 278 15.69 -16.80 25.26
C ALA A 278 15.08 -17.52 26.49
N GLY A 279 15.71 -18.60 26.95
CA GLY A 279 15.27 -19.39 28.10
C GLY A 279 15.26 -18.60 29.41
N GLN A 280 16.19 -17.65 29.59
CA GLN A 280 16.20 -16.73 30.74
C GLN A 280 14.95 -15.84 30.81
N LEU A 281 14.28 -15.62 29.68
CA LEU A 281 13.03 -14.87 29.58
C LEU A 281 11.79 -15.79 29.58
N GLY A 282 11.98 -17.11 29.64
CA GLY A 282 10.87 -18.09 29.57
C GLY A 282 10.41 -18.39 28.13
N HIS A 283 11.22 -18.06 27.12
CA HIS A 283 10.91 -18.29 25.72
C HIS A 283 11.86 -19.31 25.07
N THR A 284 11.43 -19.88 23.95
CA THR A 284 12.35 -20.40 22.93
C THR A 284 12.65 -19.27 21.93
N PRO A 285 13.68 -19.39 21.07
CA PRO A 285 13.98 -18.34 20.10
C PRO A 285 12.80 -17.97 19.20
N ALA A 286 12.00 -18.96 18.76
CA ALA A 286 10.82 -18.74 17.92
C ALA A 286 9.61 -18.19 18.70
N THR A 287 9.57 -18.33 20.03
CA THR A 287 8.47 -17.82 20.85
C THR A 287 8.74 -16.47 21.51
N LEU A 288 9.91 -15.86 21.26
CA LEU A 288 10.18 -14.48 21.67
C LEU A 288 9.13 -13.54 21.07
N THR A 289 8.78 -12.50 21.81
CA THR A 289 7.80 -11.49 21.38
C THR A 289 8.49 -10.15 21.10
N PRO A 290 7.87 -9.24 20.33
CA PRO A 290 8.37 -7.87 20.18
C PRO A 290 8.62 -7.16 21.52
N ARG A 291 7.79 -7.41 22.54
CA ARG A 291 7.95 -6.85 23.89
C ARG A 291 9.25 -7.31 24.56
N ASP A 292 9.59 -8.58 24.41
CA ASP A 292 10.72 -9.21 25.09
C ASP A 292 12.05 -9.03 24.34
N LEU A 293 11.99 -8.60 23.07
CA LEU A 293 13.15 -8.48 22.20
C LEU A 293 14.25 -7.57 22.77
N GLY A 294 13.90 -6.40 23.32
CA GLY A 294 14.88 -5.49 23.90
C GLY A 294 15.62 -6.10 25.10
N ALA A 295 14.90 -6.85 25.94
CA ALA A 295 15.50 -7.58 27.07
C ALA A 295 16.40 -8.71 26.58
N PHE A 296 15.95 -9.47 25.58
CA PHE A 296 16.73 -10.53 24.96
C PHE A 296 18.06 -10.01 24.39
N LEU A 297 18.00 -8.93 23.59
CA LEU A 297 19.18 -8.35 22.96
C LEU A 297 20.17 -7.79 24.01
N THR A 298 19.64 -7.23 25.10
CA THR A 298 20.48 -6.79 26.23
C THR A 298 21.19 -7.97 26.89
N THR A 299 20.49 -9.09 27.10
CA THR A 299 21.06 -10.31 27.68
C THR A 299 22.14 -10.92 26.80
N VAL A 300 21.92 -10.99 25.49
CA VAL A 300 22.93 -11.46 24.53
C VAL A 300 24.15 -10.54 24.54
N GLY A 301 23.95 -9.22 24.45
CA GLY A 301 25.04 -8.24 24.39
C GLY A 301 26.01 -8.29 25.57
N ARG A 302 25.51 -8.59 26.77
CA ARG A 302 26.34 -8.75 27.99
C ARG A 302 27.27 -9.96 27.96
N GLN A 303 26.92 -10.97 27.17
CA GLN A 303 27.65 -12.24 27.09
C GLN A 303 28.60 -12.29 25.88
N LEU A 304 28.62 -11.24 25.06
CA LEU A 304 29.49 -11.15 23.90
C LEU A 304 30.95 -10.82 24.28
N PRO A 305 31.94 -11.30 23.49
CA PRO A 305 33.34 -10.90 23.64
C PRO A 305 33.50 -9.38 23.47
N ALA A 306 34.44 -8.76 24.20
CA ALA A 306 34.64 -7.31 24.22
C ALA A 306 34.84 -6.66 22.83
N GLY A 307 35.45 -7.40 21.89
CA GLY A 307 35.67 -6.91 20.52
C GLY A 307 34.44 -6.91 19.61
N LYS A 308 33.29 -7.42 20.07
CA LYS A 308 32.07 -7.59 19.25
C LYS A 308 30.97 -6.58 19.53
N GLN A 309 31.17 -5.67 20.49
CA GLN A 309 30.13 -4.75 20.98
C GLN A 309 29.64 -3.77 19.90
N ALA A 310 30.51 -3.25 19.03
CA ALA A 310 30.10 -2.31 17.98
C ALA A 310 29.27 -3.00 16.87
N GLU A 311 29.69 -4.18 16.45
CA GLU A 311 28.99 -5.01 15.47
C GLU A 311 27.65 -5.50 16.03
N TRP A 312 27.62 -5.83 17.33
CA TRP A 312 26.41 -6.17 18.05
C TRP A 312 25.43 -5.01 18.14
N GLN A 313 25.88 -3.80 18.44
CA GLN A 313 25.00 -2.63 18.52
C GLN A 313 24.29 -2.40 17.18
N ALA A 314 25.03 -2.45 16.07
CA ALA A 314 24.46 -2.29 14.73
C ALA A 314 23.44 -3.40 14.40
N LEU A 315 23.74 -4.65 14.76
CA LEU A 315 22.82 -5.78 14.57
C LEU A 315 21.58 -5.67 15.47
N SER A 316 21.75 -5.28 16.73
CA SER A 316 20.67 -5.07 17.69
C SER A 316 19.71 -3.98 17.22
N ASP A 317 20.24 -2.85 16.72
CA ASP A 317 19.43 -1.76 16.17
C ASP A 317 18.64 -2.21 14.93
N LEU A 318 19.26 -3.02 14.07
CA LEU A 318 18.60 -3.62 12.90
C LEU A 318 17.47 -4.57 13.33
N LEU A 319 17.74 -5.46 14.30
CA LEU A 319 16.75 -6.41 14.80
C LEU A 319 15.59 -5.70 15.51
N LEU A 320 15.87 -4.65 16.29
CA LEU A 320 14.83 -3.81 16.92
C LEU A 320 13.99 -3.07 15.89
N THR A 321 14.62 -2.52 14.84
CA THR A 321 13.91 -1.85 13.75
C THR A 321 13.00 -2.83 12.99
N ARG A 322 13.48 -4.05 12.78
CA ARG A 322 12.78 -5.09 12.02
C ARG A 322 11.67 -5.76 12.82
N TYR A 323 11.91 -6.05 14.11
CA TYR A 323 11.06 -6.94 14.93
C TYR A 323 10.54 -6.32 16.24
N GLY A 324 11.09 -5.18 16.70
CA GLY A 324 10.84 -4.65 18.05
C GLY A 324 9.73 -3.60 18.17
N ARG A 325 8.77 -3.54 17.24
CA ARG A 325 7.87 -2.38 17.08
C ARG A 325 6.99 -2.12 18.30
N VAL A 326 7.40 -1.17 19.13
CA VAL A 326 6.59 -0.41 20.10
C VAL A 326 6.13 0.89 19.43
N GLU A 327 4.83 1.17 19.50
CA GLU A 327 4.24 2.43 19.03
C GLU A 327 4.94 3.63 19.67
N GLY A 328 5.23 4.64 18.84
CA GLY A 328 5.37 6.03 19.29
C GLY A 328 4.04 6.74 19.12
#